data_AF-R7ZIM5-F1
#
_entry.id   AF-R7ZIM5-F1
#
_cell.length_a   1.000
_cell.length_b   1.000
_cell.length_c   1.000
_cell.angle_alpha   90.00
_cell.angle_beta   90.00
_cell.angle_gamma   90.00
#
_symmetry.space_group_name_H-M   'P 1'
#
loop_
_entity.id
_entity.type
_entity.pdbx_description
1 polymer ?
#
loop_
_entity_poly.entity_id
_entity_poly.type
_entity_poly.pdbx_seq_one_letter_code
_entity_poly.pdbx_strand_id
1 'polypeptide(L)'
;MENLDETKYFLQAHFYPLIEWEQLEDAVIDHRKLSRKERLKFKEEILYLKQLLAKKQYDKIQDIINVNDLEYTQVCDVKEIQRLVNEVLPIIEKYEYKEDISYVPLKALNYIFDTIIIPTKTFLSFDFIAIDIQREGDTFIQHFKQDLQYIEKAFKESDETKIGKILQISNKKGVSIFESEYRDSFIQEVMEKLS
;
A
#
# COMPACT_ATOMS: atom_id res chain seq x y z
N MET A 1 -15.81 16.55 -19.52
CA MET A 1 -14.39 16.18 -19.38
C MET A 1 -14.23 15.48 -18.06
N GLU A 2 -13.49 14.37 -18.02
CA GLU A 2 -13.14 13.75 -16.72
C GLU A 2 -12.13 14.64 -16.01
N ASN A 3 -12.43 14.97 -14.76
CA ASN A 3 -11.49 15.61 -13.86
C ASN A 3 -10.60 14.50 -13.28
N LEU A 4 -9.27 14.68 -13.31
CA LEU A 4 -8.34 13.72 -12.73
C LEU A 4 -8.03 14.17 -11.30
N ASP A 5 -9.04 14.17 -10.44
CA ASP A 5 -8.96 14.81 -9.12
C ASP A 5 -7.85 14.20 -8.26
N GLU A 6 -7.73 12.86 -8.24
CA GLU A 6 -6.71 12.18 -7.44
C GLU A 6 -5.32 12.27 -8.06
N THR A 7 -5.22 12.17 -9.39
CA THR A 7 -3.95 12.35 -10.10
C THR A 7 -3.44 13.78 -9.96
N LYS A 8 -4.34 14.76 -10.05
CA LYS A 8 -4.01 16.16 -9.80
C LYS A 8 -3.55 16.36 -8.36
N TYR A 9 -4.26 15.80 -7.38
CA TYR A 9 -3.85 15.87 -5.98
C TYR A 9 -2.45 15.28 -5.75
N PHE A 10 -2.18 14.09 -6.32
CA PHE A 10 -0.86 13.45 -6.29
C PHE A 10 0.23 14.34 -6.91
N LEU A 11 -0.01 14.84 -8.13
CA LEU A 11 0.96 15.68 -8.86
C LEU A 11 1.19 17.02 -8.14
N GLN A 12 0.16 17.62 -7.55
CA GLN A 12 0.30 18.85 -6.78
C GLN A 12 1.08 18.63 -5.48
N ALA A 13 0.85 17.51 -4.79
CA ALA A 13 1.54 17.19 -3.55
C ALA A 13 3.02 16.83 -3.76
N HIS A 14 3.35 16.18 -4.87
CA HIS A 14 4.67 15.56 -5.05
C HIS A 14 5.47 16.17 -6.20
N PHE A 15 4.85 16.55 -7.32
CA PHE A 15 5.56 17.09 -8.48
C PHE A 15 5.62 18.62 -8.53
N TYR A 16 4.70 19.33 -7.87
CA TYR A 16 4.77 20.79 -7.71
C TYR A 16 5.95 21.23 -6.81
N PRO A 17 6.27 20.50 -5.72
CA PRO A 17 7.50 20.73 -4.95
C PRO A 17 8.79 20.28 -5.66
N LEU A 18 8.72 19.81 -6.91
CA LEU A 18 9.84 19.30 -7.69
C LEU A 18 10.57 18.14 -7.02
N ILE A 19 9.87 17.05 -6.64
CA ILE A 19 10.60 15.80 -6.39
C ILE A 19 11.25 15.33 -7.69
N GLU A 20 12.37 14.62 -7.54
CA GLU A 20 13.00 13.96 -8.67
C GLU A 20 12.27 12.65 -9.00
N TRP A 21 12.33 12.19 -10.25
CA TRP A 21 11.67 10.95 -10.67
C TRP A 21 12.19 9.72 -9.90
N GLU A 22 13.44 9.77 -9.43
CA GLU A 22 14.04 8.76 -8.55
C GLU A 22 13.32 8.63 -7.20
N GLN A 23 12.56 9.64 -6.78
CA GLN A 23 11.78 9.67 -5.54
C GLN A 23 10.30 9.30 -5.75
N LEU A 24 9.92 8.96 -6.99
CA LEU A 24 8.54 8.66 -7.37
C LEU A 24 7.96 7.48 -6.59
N GLU A 25 8.76 6.44 -6.33
CA GLU A 25 8.30 5.27 -5.61
C GLU A 25 7.89 5.61 -4.17
N ASP A 26 8.69 6.40 -3.46
CA ASP A 26 8.36 6.88 -2.12
C ASP A 26 7.10 7.77 -2.13
N ALA A 27 6.94 8.61 -3.15
CA ALA A 27 5.75 9.45 -3.31
C ALA A 27 4.48 8.63 -3.55
N VAL A 28 4.54 7.59 -4.39
CA VAL A 28 3.39 6.69 -4.61
C VAL A 28 3.07 5.91 -3.33
N ILE A 29 4.07 5.47 -2.57
CA ILE A 29 3.87 4.82 -1.26
C ILE A 29 3.21 5.78 -0.27
N ASP A 30 3.65 7.04 -0.21
CA ASP A 30 3.05 8.04 0.68
C ASP A 30 1.60 8.36 0.29
N HIS A 31 1.33 8.54 -1.00
CA HIS A 31 -0.03 8.75 -1.53
C HIS A 31 -0.96 7.55 -1.25
N ARG A 32 -0.43 6.33 -1.14
CA ARG A 32 -1.21 5.15 -0.72
C ARG A 32 -1.67 5.20 0.75
N LYS A 33 -1.20 6.14 1.58
CA LYS A 33 -1.74 6.34 2.94
C LYS A 33 -3.16 6.92 2.95
N LEU A 34 -3.66 7.36 1.79
CA LEU A 34 -5.04 7.79 1.56
C LEU A 34 -6.04 6.63 1.68
N SER A 35 -7.34 6.96 1.70
CA SER A 35 -8.41 5.97 1.79
C SER A 35 -8.42 5.02 0.58
N ARG A 36 -9.03 3.83 0.75
CA ARG A 36 -9.19 2.87 -0.35
C ARG A 36 -9.89 3.49 -1.57
N LYS A 37 -10.88 4.35 -1.34
CA LYS A 37 -11.65 5.01 -2.40
C LYS A 37 -10.74 5.91 -3.25
N GLU A 38 -9.91 6.72 -2.61
CA GLU A 38 -8.95 7.62 -3.26
C GLU A 38 -7.89 6.81 -4.03
N ARG A 39 -7.34 5.75 -3.42
CA ARG A 39 -6.38 4.85 -4.10
C ARG A 39 -6.93 4.20 -5.37
N LEU A 40 -8.16 3.69 -5.30
CA LEU A 40 -8.81 3.08 -6.48
C LEU A 40 -9.04 4.11 -7.57
N LYS A 41 -9.49 5.31 -7.19
CA LYS A 41 -9.76 6.40 -8.13
C LYS A 41 -8.48 6.90 -8.80
N PHE A 42 -7.38 7.06 -8.05
CA PHE A 42 -6.06 7.37 -8.59
C PHE A 42 -5.63 6.35 -9.65
N LYS A 43 -5.75 5.05 -9.35
CA LYS A 43 -5.43 4.00 -10.33
C LYS A 43 -6.32 4.06 -11.57
N GLU A 44 -7.63 4.24 -11.41
CA GLU A 44 -8.56 4.37 -12.54
C GLU A 44 -8.16 5.51 -13.48
N GLU A 45 -7.75 6.65 -12.92
CA GLU A 45 -7.28 7.81 -13.68
C GLU A 45 -5.95 7.54 -14.42
N ILE A 46 -4.98 6.89 -13.78
CA ILE A 46 -3.73 6.47 -14.45
C ILE A 46 -4.02 5.47 -15.58
N LEU A 47 -4.95 4.52 -15.38
CA LEU A 47 -5.37 3.59 -16.42
C LEU A 47 -6.12 4.29 -17.56
N TYR A 48 -6.90 5.32 -17.27
CA TYR A 48 -7.55 6.12 -18.28
C TYR A 48 -6.54 6.86 -19.16
N LEU A 49 -5.53 7.50 -18.56
CA LEU A 49 -4.42 8.12 -19.30
C LEU A 49 -3.69 7.09 -20.20
N LYS A 50 -3.43 5.88 -19.69
CA LYS A 50 -2.87 4.78 -20.49
C LYS A 50 -3.72 4.43 -21.71
N GLN A 51 -5.05 4.40 -21.56
CA GLN A 51 -5.96 4.14 -22.68
C GLN A 51 -5.95 5.26 -23.72
N LEU A 52 -5.90 6.53 -23.30
CA LEU A 52 -5.80 7.67 -24.22
C LEU A 52 -4.50 7.63 -25.02
N LEU A 53 -3.38 7.34 -24.36
CA LEU A 53 -2.06 7.17 -24.99
C LEU A 53 -2.08 6.03 -26.03
N ALA A 54 -2.64 4.88 -25.68
CA ALA A 54 -2.74 3.73 -26.58
C ALA A 54 -3.62 4.02 -27.82
N LYS A 55 -4.67 4.83 -27.64
CA LYS A 55 -5.56 5.28 -28.73
C LYS A 55 -5.03 6.51 -29.47
N LYS A 56 -3.83 7.01 -29.13
CA LYS A 56 -3.22 8.22 -29.69
C LYS A 56 -4.13 9.46 -29.59
N GLN A 57 -4.94 9.54 -28.54
CA GLN A 57 -5.85 10.67 -28.30
C GLN A 57 -5.10 11.82 -27.62
N TYR A 58 -4.04 12.33 -28.26
CA TYR A 58 -3.14 13.32 -27.68
C TYR A 58 -3.81 14.67 -27.39
N ASP A 59 -4.74 15.09 -28.24
CA ASP A 59 -5.51 16.33 -28.02
C ASP A 59 -6.27 16.28 -26.68
N LYS A 60 -6.86 15.13 -26.34
CA LYS A 60 -7.53 14.95 -25.05
C LYS A 60 -6.57 14.96 -23.86
N ILE A 61 -5.35 14.44 -24.05
CA ILE A 61 -4.32 14.49 -23.00
C ILE A 61 -3.90 15.94 -22.77
N GLN A 62 -3.77 16.73 -23.85
CA GLN A 62 -3.47 18.16 -23.73
C GLN A 62 -4.61 18.91 -23.03
N ASP A 63 -5.87 18.62 -23.36
CA ASP A 63 -7.02 19.20 -22.67
C ASP A 63 -6.99 18.88 -21.16
N ILE A 64 -6.63 17.65 -20.80
CA ILE A 64 -6.48 17.23 -19.40
C ILE A 64 -5.38 18.02 -18.70
N ILE A 65 -4.20 18.17 -19.32
CA ILE A 65 -3.09 18.95 -18.76
C ILE A 65 -3.55 20.37 -18.44
N ASN A 66 -4.23 21.02 -19.39
CA ASN A 66 -4.66 22.40 -19.27
C ASN A 66 -5.75 22.57 -18.19
N VAL A 67 -6.78 21.71 -18.19
CA VAL A 67 -7.88 21.81 -17.22
C VAL A 67 -7.44 21.50 -15.78
N ASN A 68 -6.43 20.65 -15.62
CA ASN A 68 -5.90 20.29 -14.31
C ASN A 68 -4.75 21.21 -13.84
N ASP A 69 -4.36 22.20 -14.64
CA ASP A 69 -3.27 23.14 -14.36
C ASP A 69 -1.92 22.43 -14.13
N LEU A 70 -1.64 21.43 -14.98
CA LEU A 70 -0.42 20.62 -14.92
C LEU A 70 0.74 21.22 -15.71
N GLU A 71 0.51 22.31 -16.46
CA GLU A 71 1.48 22.98 -17.33
C GLU A 71 2.75 23.41 -16.58
N TYR A 72 2.65 23.65 -15.28
CA TYR A 72 3.77 24.07 -14.41
C TYR A 72 4.42 22.91 -13.64
N THR A 73 3.95 21.68 -13.84
CA THR A 73 4.52 20.49 -13.19
C THR A 73 5.55 19.81 -14.10
N GLN A 74 6.29 18.82 -13.61
CA GLN A 74 7.13 17.98 -14.47
C GLN A 74 6.29 17.08 -15.40
N VAL A 75 4.97 17.08 -15.27
CA VAL A 75 4.02 16.30 -16.08
C VAL A 75 3.19 17.25 -16.95
N CYS A 76 3.88 18.10 -17.71
CA CYS A 76 3.29 19.21 -18.45
C CYS A 76 3.03 18.94 -19.94
N ASP A 77 3.41 17.77 -20.45
CA ASP A 77 3.20 17.40 -21.85
C ASP A 77 2.83 15.91 -22.01
N VAL A 78 2.48 15.52 -23.23
CA VAL A 78 2.09 14.14 -23.57
C VAL A 78 3.22 13.14 -23.29
N LYS A 79 4.48 13.53 -23.47
CA LYS A 79 5.64 12.66 -23.25
C LYS A 79 5.84 12.41 -21.75
N GLU A 80 5.68 13.43 -20.92
CA GLU A 80 5.80 13.29 -19.47
C GLU A 80 4.57 12.60 -18.86
N ILE A 81 3.38 12.77 -19.42
CA ILE A 81 2.21 11.92 -19.09
C ILE A 81 2.49 10.44 -19.42
N GLN A 82 3.10 10.17 -20.57
CA GLN A 82 3.49 8.81 -20.93
C GLN A 82 4.53 8.24 -19.95
N ARG A 83 5.49 9.06 -19.51
CA ARG A 83 6.46 8.68 -18.49
C ARG A 83 5.77 8.38 -17.15
N LEU A 84 4.90 9.28 -16.68
CA LEU A 84 4.10 9.10 -15.46
C LEU A 84 3.37 7.75 -15.49
N VAL A 85 2.63 7.45 -16.57
CA VAL A 85 1.90 6.19 -16.70
C VAL A 85 2.83 4.98 -16.66
N ASN A 86 3.97 5.05 -17.35
CA ASN A 86 4.92 3.94 -17.43
C ASN A 86 5.65 3.67 -16.11
N GLU A 87 5.89 4.70 -15.30
CA GLU A 87 6.61 4.56 -14.03
C GLU A 87 5.67 4.33 -12.84
N VAL A 88 4.56 5.07 -12.76
CA VAL A 88 3.61 4.97 -11.64
C VAL A 88 2.81 3.69 -11.67
N LEU A 89 2.33 3.25 -12.84
CA LEU A 89 1.44 2.08 -12.91
C LEU A 89 2.13 0.79 -12.41
N PRO A 90 3.39 0.47 -12.77
CA PRO A 90 4.11 -0.65 -12.17
C PRO A 90 4.29 -0.53 -10.66
N ILE A 91 4.48 0.67 -10.13
CA ILE A 91 4.60 0.89 -8.68
C ILE A 91 3.26 0.63 -8.00
N ILE A 92 2.16 1.19 -8.53
CA ILE A 92 0.80 0.88 -8.06
C ILE A 92 0.59 -0.64 -8.06
N GLU A 93 0.86 -1.30 -9.18
CA GLU A 93 0.67 -2.76 -9.34
C GLU A 93 1.60 -3.59 -8.45
N LYS A 94 2.83 -3.14 -8.17
CA LYS A 94 3.80 -3.80 -7.28
C LYS A 94 3.28 -3.86 -5.85
N TYR A 95 2.65 -2.79 -5.40
CA TYR A 95 2.09 -2.67 -4.05
C TYR A 95 0.60 -3.06 -4.00
N GLU A 96 -0.06 -3.29 -5.14
CA GLU A 96 -1.36 -3.93 -5.17
C GLU A 96 -1.20 -5.44 -4.95
N TYR A 97 -1.67 -5.90 -3.79
CA TYR A 97 -1.85 -7.32 -3.58
C TYR A 97 -3.05 -7.78 -4.44
N LYS A 98 -2.76 -8.41 -5.58
CA LYS A 98 -3.78 -8.93 -6.52
C LYS A 98 -4.56 -10.07 -5.86
N GLU A 99 -5.87 -10.15 -6.10
CA GLU A 99 -6.76 -11.21 -5.60
C GLU A 99 -6.25 -12.63 -5.94
N ASP A 100 -5.50 -12.77 -7.04
CA ASP A 100 -4.93 -14.05 -7.51
C ASP A 100 -3.61 -14.45 -6.83
N ILE A 101 -3.10 -13.68 -5.86
CA ILE A 101 -1.89 -14.07 -5.15
C ILE A 101 -2.26 -15.14 -4.15
N SER A 102 -1.81 -16.38 -4.39
CA SER A 102 -1.99 -17.47 -3.42
C SER A 102 -1.46 -17.06 -2.05
N TYR A 103 -2.25 -17.36 -1.02
CA TYR A 103 -1.84 -17.22 0.36
C TYR A 103 -0.53 -17.99 0.63
N VAL A 104 0.45 -17.30 1.20
CA VAL A 104 1.70 -17.88 1.69
C VAL A 104 1.80 -17.58 3.18
N PRO A 105 1.84 -18.61 4.06
CA PRO A 105 1.83 -18.40 5.50
C PRO A 105 2.94 -17.48 5.99
N LEU A 106 2.56 -16.52 6.84
CA LEU A 106 3.37 -15.52 7.52
C LEU A 106 4.00 -14.46 6.61
N LYS A 107 3.65 -14.44 5.32
CA LYS A 107 4.24 -13.49 4.36
C LYS A 107 3.72 -12.06 4.59
N ALA A 108 2.43 -11.89 4.83
CA ALA A 108 1.83 -10.58 5.06
C ALA A 108 2.27 -10.03 6.43
N LEU A 109 2.35 -10.89 7.44
CA LEU A 109 2.88 -10.55 8.75
C LEU A 109 4.33 -10.08 8.68
N ASN A 110 5.21 -10.83 7.99
CA ASN A 110 6.61 -10.44 7.85
C ASN A 110 6.75 -9.11 7.09
N TYR A 111 5.94 -8.88 6.06
CA TYR A 111 5.90 -7.59 5.36
C TYR A 111 5.55 -6.44 6.31
N ILE A 112 4.54 -6.59 7.17
CA ILE A 112 4.15 -5.56 8.14
C ILE A 112 5.25 -5.25 9.15
N PHE A 113 5.97 -6.27 9.61
CA PHE A 113 7.13 -6.04 10.49
C PHE A 113 8.32 -5.41 9.76
N ASP A 114 8.41 -5.57 8.44
CA ASP A 114 9.43 -4.91 7.61
C ASP A 114 9.08 -3.44 7.33
N THR A 115 7.79 -3.10 7.24
CA THR A 115 7.33 -1.76 6.85
C THR A 115 7.01 -0.84 8.03
N ILE A 116 6.59 -1.37 9.17
CA ILE A 116 6.33 -0.55 10.35
C ILE A 116 7.66 -0.21 11.02
N ILE A 117 8.00 1.08 11.05
CA ILE A 117 9.08 1.61 11.89
C ILE A 117 8.60 1.57 13.34
N ILE A 118 8.82 0.44 14.01
CA ILE A 118 8.53 0.31 15.44
C ILE A 118 9.69 0.96 16.20
N PRO A 119 9.49 2.06 16.96
CA PRO A 119 10.51 2.53 17.87
C PRO A 119 10.77 1.43 18.89
N THR A 120 12.02 1.05 19.10
CA THR A 120 12.53 -0.12 19.86
C THR A 120 12.07 -0.24 21.32
N LYS A 121 11.17 0.62 21.79
CA LYS A 121 10.65 0.68 23.17
C LYS A 121 9.15 0.96 23.30
N THR A 122 8.40 1.01 22.21
CA THR A 122 6.94 1.24 22.28
C THR A 122 6.24 -0.10 22.14
N PHE A 123 5.46 -0.48 23.15
CA PHE A 123 4.42 -1.49 22.97
C PHE A 123 3.65 -1.11 21.70
N LEU A 124 3.55 -2.03 20.73
CA LEU A 124 2.76 -1.83 19.52
C LEU A 124 1.37 -1.34 19.94
N SER A 125 1.09 -0.04 19.79
CA SER A 125 -0.25 0.45 20.06
C SER A 125 -1.15 -0.10 18.96
N PHE A 126 -2.16 -0.87 19.39
CA PHE A 126 -3.01 -1.67 18.52
C PHE A 126 -3.73 -0.85 17.43
N ASP A 127 -3.92 0.46 17.64
CA ASP A 127 -4.51 1.36 16.65
C ASP A 127 -3.57 1.63 15.47
N PHE A 128 -2.26 1.72 15.71
CA PHE A 128 -1.29 2.09 14.68
C PHE A 128 -1.12 0.98 13.62
N ILE A 129 -0.98 -0.27 14.08
CA ILE A 129 -0.85 -1.44 13.21
C ILE A 129 -2.07 -1.60 12.30
N ALA A 130 -3.28 -1.44 12.85
CA ALA A 130 -4.50 -1.65 12.08
C ALA A 130 -4.67 -0.60 10.98
N ILE A 131 -4.34 0.67 11.27
CA ILE A 131 -4.36 1.77 10.30
C ILE A 131 -3.38 1.49 9.14
N ASP A 132 -2.17 1.07 9.45
CA ASP A 132 -1.17 0.77 8.42
C ASP A 132 -1.56 -0.43 7.55
N ILE A 133 -2.14 -1.48 8.15
CA ILE A 133 -2.65 -2.64 7.40
C ILE A 133 -3.85 -2.26 6.51
N GLN A 134 -4.78 -1.44 6.99
CA GLN A 134 -5.94 -0.99 6.20
C GLN A 134 -5.52 -0.23 4.93
N ARG A 135 -4.37 0.44 4.97
CA ARG A 135 -3.79 1.16 3.83
C ARG A 135 -3.17 0.25 2.78
N GLU A 136 -2.98 -1.04 3.03
CA GLU A 136 -2.39 -1.96 2.06
C GLU A 136 -3.42 -2.58 1.10
N GLY A 137 -4.72 -2.51 1.43
CA GLY A 137 -5.84 -2.95 0.57
C GLY A 137 -6.37 -4.36 0.89
N ASP A 138 -7.53 -4.70 0.33
CA ASP A 138 -8.36 -5.84 0.75
C ASP A 138 -7.67 -7.20 0.75
N THR A 139 -6.96 -7.57 -0.32
CA THR A 139 -6.31 -8.88 -0.39
C THR A 139 -5.15 -8.99 0.60
N PHE A 140 -4.42 -7.89 0.82
CA PHE A 140 -3.40 -7.84 1.88
C PHE A 140 -4.05 -8.04 3.25
N ILE A 141 -5.13 -7.30 3.53
CA ILE A 141 -5.91 -7.42 4.77
C ILE A 141 -6.37 -8.87 4.96
N GLN A 142 -6.88 -9.52 3.90
CA GLN A 142 -7.31 -10.91 3.94
C GLN A 142 -6.17 -11.87 4.27
N HIS A 143 -5.01 -11.74 3.61
CA HIS A 143 -3.84 -12.57 3.90
C HIS A 143 -3.28 -12.32 5.30
N PHE A 144 -3.32 -11.07 5.77
CA PHE A 144 -2.92 -10.74 7.12
C PHE A 144 -3.87 -11.38 8.15
N LYS A 145 -5.19 -11.34 7.91
CA LYS A 145 -6.16 -12.07 8.73
C LYS A 145 -5.90 -13.59 8.73
N GLN A 146 -5.54 -14.16 7.58
CA GLN A 146 -5.16 -15.58 7.48
C GLN A 146 -3.86 -15.88 8.24
N ASP A 147 -2.89 -14.97 8.24
CA ASP A 147 -1.67 -15.08 9.05
C ASP A 147 -2.02 -15.06 10.55
N LEU A 148 -2.90 -14.16 10.99
CA LEU A 148 -3.37 -14.11 12.37
C LEU A 148 -4.10 -15.39 12.79
N GLN A 149 -4.99 -15.91 11.93
CA GLN A 149 -5.66 -17.21 12.16
C GLN A 149 -4.68 -18.38 12.20
N TYR A 150 -3.64 -18.35 11.35
CA TYR A 150 -2.57 -19.33 11.34
C TYR A 150 -1.79 -19.32 12.66
N ILE A 151 -1.48 -18.13 13.19
CA ILE A 151 -0.81 -17.95 14.48
C ILE A 151 -1.70 -18.48 15.60
N GLU A 152 -2.95 -18.03 15.69
CA GLU A 152 -3.92 -18.47 16.70
C GLU A 152 -4.03 -20.00 16.73
N LYS A 153 -4.16 -20.63 15.55
CA LYS A 153 -4.21 -22.07 15.41
C LYS A 153 -2.94 -22.76 15.90
N ALA A 154 -1.76 -22.26 15.53
CA ALA A 154 -0.48 -22.84 15.94
C ALA A 154 -0.32 -22.85 17.47
N PHE A 155 -0.67 -21.76 18.14
CA PHE A 155 -0.61 -21.67 19.59
C PHE A 155 -1.67 -22.54 20.29
N LYS A 156 -2.91 -22.57 19.77
CA LYS A 156 -3.98 -23.42 20.31
C LYS A 156 -3.66 -24.92 20.19
N GLU A 157 -3.03 -25.32 19.09
CA GLU A 157 -2.60 -26.70 18.84
C GLU A 157 -1.27 -27.06 19.53
N SER A 158 -0.59 -26.09 20.16
CA SER A 158 0.76 -26.25 20.70
C SER A 158 1.76 -26.82 19.67
N ASP A 159 1.65 -26.37 18.41
CA ASP A 159 2.53 -26.80 17.31
C ASP A 159 3.89 -26.09 17.44
N GLU A 160 4.83 -26.73 18.14
CA GLU A 160 6.16 -26.18 18.45
C GLU A 160 6.93 -25.72 17.20
N THR A 161 6.76 -26.43 16.07
CA THR A 161 7.48 -26.09 14.82
C THR A 161 6.94 -24.78 14.24
N LYS A 162 5.61 -24.63 14.18
CA LYS A 162 4.98 -23.38 13.70
C LYS A 162 5.23 -22.23 14.66
N ILE A 163 5.10 -22.47 15.96
CA ILE A 163 5.37 -21.48 17.01
C ILE A 163 6.81 -21.00 16.88
N GLY A 164 7.80 -21.90 16.78
CA GLY A 164 9.20 -21.54 16.60
C GLY A 164 9.44 -20.64 15.39
N LYS A 165 8.78 -20.92 14.26
CA LYS A 165 8.86 -20.08 13.05
C LYS A 165 8.25 -18.69 13.26
N ILE A 166 7.10 -18.60 13.93
CA ILE A 166 6.43 -17.32 14.24
C ILE A 166 7.33 -16.45 15.12
N LEU A 167 7.86 -17.04 16.20
CA LEU A 167 8.76 -16.36 17.13
C LEU A 167 10.07 -15.93 16.46
N GLN A 168 10.62 -16.75 15.56
CA GLN A 168 11.82 -16.37 14.82
C GLN A 168 11.59 -15.14 13.94
N ILE A 169 10.45 -15.07 13.24
CA ILE A 169 10.10 -13.93 12.39
C ILE A 169 9.93 -12.67 13.24
N SER A 170 9.19 -12.74 14.34
CA SER A 170 8.91 -11.59 15.19
C SER A 170 10.17 -11.09 15.91
N ASN A 171 10.96 -12.01 16.49
CA ASN A 171 12.14 -11.65 17.28
C ASN A 171 13.26 -11.06 16.41
N LYS A 172 13.39 -11.53 15.16
CA LYS A 172 14.32 -10.92 14.18
C LYS A 172 13.99 -9.44 13.92
N LYS A 173 12.76 -9.02 14.17
CA LYS A 173 12.24 -7.66 13.98
C LYS A 173 12.04 -6.90 15.29
N GLY A 174 12.47 -7.48 16.42
CA GLY A 174 12.31 -6.86 17.74
C GLY A 174 10.86 -6.86 18.25
N VAL A 175 9.99 -7.70 17.67
CA VAL A 175 8.57 -7.83 18.05
C VAL A 175 8.42 -9.00 19.01
N SER A 176 8.01 -8.73 20.25
CA SER A 176 7.82 -9.75 21.31
C SER A 176 6.36 -10.04 21.65
N ILE A 177 5.38 -9.45 20.94
CA ILE A 177 3.95 -9.57 21.28
C ILE A 177 3.47 -11.03 21.33
N PHE A 178 4.01 -11.90 20.47
CA PHE A 178 3.64 -13.32 20.40
C PHE A 178 4.22 -14.18 21.52
N GLU A 179 5.21 -13.67 22.26
CA GLU A 179 5.76 -14.30 23.48
C GLU A 179 5.05 -13.80 24.75
N SER A 180 4.24 -12.75 24.63
CA SER A 180 3.60 -12.08 25.75
C SER A 180 2.22 -12.65 26.09
N GLU A 181 1.74 -12.36 27.29
CA GLU A 181 0.35 -12.63 27.71
C GLU A 181 -0.70 -11.88 26.87
N TYR A 182 -0.30 -10.81 26.16
CA TYR A 182 -1.18 -10.00 25.33
C TYR A 182 -1.37 -10.54 23.92
N ARG A 183 -0.77 -11.69 23.55
CA ARG A 183 -0.84 -12.28 22.21
C ARG A 183 -2.28 -12.42 21.71
N ASP A 184 -3.14 -13.03 22.52
CA ASP A 184 -4.49 -13.38 22.07
C ASP A 184 -5.35 -12.12 21.95
N SER A 185 -5.19 -11.18 22.89
CA SER A 185 -5.80 -9.84 22.82
C SER A 185 -5.33 -9.06 21.59
N PHE A 186 -4.03 -9.11 21.27
CA PHE A 186 -3.48 -8.50 20.06
C PHE A 186 -4.16 -9.04 18.80
N ILE A 187 -4.21 -10.37 18.67
CA ILE A 187 -4.82 -11.02 17.50
C ILE A 187 -6.28 -10.60 17.37
N GLN A 188 -7.04 -10.64 18.47
CA GLN A 188 -8.45 -10.29 18.48
C GLN A 188 -8.67 -8.81 18.09
N GLU A 189 -7.97 -7.87 18.75
CA GLU A 189 -8.15 -6.44 18.49
C GLU A 189 -7.79 -6.06 17.06
N VAL A 190 -6.72 -6.63 16.50
CA VAL A 190 -6.33 -6.37 15.11
C VAL A 190 -7.34 -7.00 14.15
N MET A 191 -7.83 -8.22 14.41
CA MET A 191 -8.87 -8.85 13.59
C MET A 191 -10.17 -8.03 13.57
N GLU A 192 -10.58 -7.47 14.71
CA GLU A 192 -11.76 -6.61 14.85
C GLU A 192 -11.61 -5.31 14.05
N LYS A 193 -10.46 -4.63 14.16
CA LYS A 193 -10.22 -3.37 13.43
C LYS A 193 -10.09 -3.56 11.92
N LEU A 194 -9.71 -4.75 11.47
CA LEU A 194 -9.57 -5.06 10.05
C LEU A 194 -10.87 -5.56 9.40
N SER A 195 -11.95 -5.73 10.17
CA SER A 195 -13.26 -6.22 9.70
C SER A 195 -14.20 -5.09 9.28
#